data_AF-A0A849Q3I1-F1
#
_entry.id   AF-A0A849Q3I1-F1
#
_cell.length_a   1.000
_cell.length_b   1.000
_cell.length_c   1.000
_cell.angle_alpha   90.00
_cell.angle_beta   90.00
_cell.angle_gamma   90.00
#
_symmetry.space_group_name_H-M   'P 1'
#
loop_
_entity.id
_entity.type
_entity.pdbx_description
1 polymer ?
#
loop_
_entity_poly.entity_id
_entity_poly.type
_entity_poly.pdbx_seq_one_letter_code
_entity_poly.pdbx_strand_id
1 'polypeptide(L)' 'NVIGSNITNILLVLGISAFVFPLEITGLSIMFTIPFMIIISVVLLWFIHTHWEIRRIEGMALLLLYLIFLILLFSFELAI' A
#
# COMPACT_ATOMS: atom_id res chain seq x y z
N ASN A 1 -0.59 -6.24 -14.97
CA ASN A 1 -0.75 -7.19 -13.84
C ASN A 1 -0.87 -6.45 -12.50
N VAL A 2 0.17 -5.70 -12.07
CA VAL A 2 0.27 -5.08 -10.74
C VAL A 2 -0.95 -4.27 -10.28
N ILE A 3 -1.50 -3.39 -11.13
CA ILE A 3 -2.67 -2.56 -10.77
C ILE A 3 -3.90 -3.45 -10.54
N GLY A 4 -4.15 -4.39 -11.45
CA GLY A 4 -5.25 -5.34 -11.35
C GLY A 4 -5.18 -6.20 -10.10
N SER A 5 -4.01 -6.75 -9.77
CA SER A 5 -3.85 -7.57 -8.57
C SER A 5 -4.09 -6.79 -7.27
N ASN A 6 -3.69 -5.51 -7.20
CA ASN A 6 -3.98 -4.67 -6.04
C ASN A 6 -5.48 -4.35 -5.90
N ILE A 7 -6.14 -4.01 -7.01
CA ILE A 7 -7.59 -3.76 -7.02
C ILE A 7 -8.36 -5.02 -6.59
N THR A 8 -8.02 -6.18 -7.15
CA THR A 8 -8.66 -7.45 -6.79
C THR A 8 -8.37 -7.82 -5.33
N ASN A 9 -7.15 -7.60 -4.82
CA ASN A 9 -6.85 -7.89 -3.41
C ASN A 9 -7.68 -7.02 -2.45
N ILE A 10 -7.87 -5.74 -2.72
CA ILE A 10 -8.65 -4.86 -1.84
C ILE A 10 -10.16 -5.14 -1.97
N LEU A 11 -10.68 -5.24 -3.19
CA LEU A 11 -12.13 -5.36 -3.39
C LEU A 11 -12.63 -6.79 -3.15
N LEU A 12 -11.89 -7.79 -3.64
CA LEU A 12 -12.32 -9.18 -3.59
C LEU A 12 -11.79 -9.88 -2.35
N VAL A 13 -10.47 -9.91 -2.12
CA VAL A 13 -9.91 -10.65 -0.99
C VAL A 13 -10.26 -9.98 0.33
N LEU A 14 -9.83 -8.73 0.53
CA LEU A 14 -10.08 -7.98 1.76
C LEU A 14 -11.58 -7.72 1.97
N GLY A 15 -12.32 -7.39 0.92
CA GLY A 15 -13.77 -7.18 0.97
C GLY A 15 -14.55 -8.44 1.40
N ILE A 16 -14.25 -9.60 0.81
CA ILE A 16 -14.89 -10.86 1.23
C ILE A 16 -14.43 -11.26 2.63
N SER A 17 -13.15 -11.10 2.96
CA SER A 17 -12.65 -11.38 4.32
C SER A 17 -13.39 -10.55 5.37
N ALA A 18 -13.57 -9.25 5.15
CA ALA A 18 -14.30 -8.36 6.06
C ALA A 18 -15.80 -8.68 6.16
N PHE A 19 -16.40 -9.21 5.08
CA PHE A 19 -17.80 -9.64 5.07
C PHE A 19 -18.01 -10.93 5.88
N VAL A 20 -17.11 -11.91 5.75
CA VAL A 20 -17.20 -13.20 6.45
C VAL A 20 -16.80 -13.06 7.92
N PHE A 21 -15.72 -12.35 8.19
CA PHE A 21 -15.24 -12.08 9.54
C PHE A 21 -14.86 -10.60 9.67
N PRO A 22 -15.58 -9.81 10.49
CA PRO A 22 -15.29 -8.39 10.66
C PRO A 22 -13.82 -8.19 11.06
N LEU A 23 -13.08 -7.46 10.23
CA LEU A 23 -11.67 -7.16 10.47
C LEU A 23 -11.57 -6.08 11.54
N GLU A 24 -10.86 -6.37 12.63
CA GLU A 24 -10.53 -5.37 13.64
C GLU A 24 -9.51 -4.38 13.07
N ILE A 25 -9.86 -3.09 13.07
CA ILE A 25 -9.02 -2.03 12.51
C ILE A 25 -8.35 -1.31 13.68
N THR A 26 -7.02 -1.37 13.76
CA THR A 26 -6.27 -0.68 14.81
C THR A 26 -6.17 0.82 14.53
N GLY A 27 -5.98 1.64 15.57
CA GLY A 27 -5.75 3.08 15.41
C GLY A 27 -4.53 3.39 14.53
N LEU A 28 -3.48 2.57 14.65
CA LEU A 28 -2.28 2.65 13.81
C LEU A 28 -2.59 2.35 12.33
N SER A 29 -3.50 1.42 12.05
CA SER A 29 -3.94 1.13 10.68
C SER A 29 -4.63 2.34 10.03
N ILE A 30 -5.50 3.01 10.79
CA ILE A 30 -6.25 4.19 10.31
C ILE A 30 -5.34 5.40 10.14
N MET A 31 -4.45 5.65 11.08
CA MET A 31 -3.62 6.87 11.08
C MET A 31 -2.36 6.75 10.22
N PHE A 32 -1.83 5.54 10.03
CA PHE A 32 -0.55 5.34 9.35
C PHE A 32 -0.67 4.42 8.12
N THR A 33 -1.08 3.16 8.31
CA THR A 33 -1.04 2.16 7.23
C THR A 33 -1.89 2.55 6.02
N ILE A 34 -3.17 2.88 6.25
CA ILE A 34 -4.10 3.21 5.16
C ILE A 34 -3.68 4.50 4.42
N PRO A 35 -3.41 5.64 5.10
CA PRO A 35 -2.96 6.86 4.44
C PRO A 35 -1.66 6.66 3.66
N PHE A 36 -0.70 5.92 4.23
CA PHE A 36 0.57 5.67 3.56
C PHE A 36 0.37 4.86 2.27
N MET A 37 -0.44 3.79 2.30
CA MET A 37 -0.76 2.98 1.11
C MET A 37 -1.46 3.79 0.01
N ILE A 38 -2.32 4.75 0.38
CA ILE A 38 -2.92 5.69 -0.57
C ILE A 38 -1.84 6.55 -1.24
N ILE A 39 -0.90 7.09 -0.46
CA ILE A 39 0.22 7.88 -1.00
C ILE A 39 1.05 7.05 -1.98
N ILE A 40 1.43 5.80 -1.62
CA ILE A 40 2.18 4.92 -2.54
C ILE A 40 1.41 4.72 -3.85
N SER A 41 0.09 4.49 -3.75
CA SER A 41 -0.76 4.26 -4.90
C SER A 41 -0.85 5.49 -5.82
N VAL A 42 -0.93 6.70 -5.25
CA VAL A 42 -0.89 7.95 -6.01
C VAL A 42 0.46 8.15 -6.69
N VAL A 43 1.57 7.88 -6.00
CA VAL A 43 2.92 7.95 -6.59
C VAL A 43 3.09 6.95 -7.73
N LEU A 44 2.58 5.73 -7.56
CA LEU A 44 2.57 4.71 -8.61
C LEU A 44 1.82 5.21 -9.85
N LEU A 45 0.59 5.74 -9.67
CA LEU A 45 -0.22 6.30 -10.75
C LEU A 45 0.47 7.47 -11.45
N TRP A 46 1.19 8.31 -10.70
CA TRP A 46 1.98 9.40 -11.24
C TRP A 46 3.12 8.91 -12.13
N PHE A 47 3.89 7.90 -11.69
CA PHE A 47 5.01 7.36 -12.47
C PHE A 47 4.58 6.69 -13.78
N ILE A 48 3.44 5.99 -13.77
CA ILE A 48 2.95 5.32 -14.98
C ILE A 48 2.22 6.24 -15.96
N HIS A 49 1.94 7.51 -15.61
CA HIS A 49 1.08 8.39 -16.40
C HIS A 49 1.55 8.51 -17.86
N THR A 50 2.86 8.60 -18.11
CA THR A 50 3.37 8.95 -19.46
C THR A 50 3.28 7.79 -20.44
N HIS A 51 3.76 6.61 -20.07
CA HIS A 51 3.91 5.47 -20.99
C HIS A 51 3.26 4.18 -20.51
N TRP A 52 2.50 4.20 -19.39
CA TRP A 52 1.95 3.00 -18.74
C TRP A 52 3.01 1.94 -18.39
N GLU A 53 4.27 2.37 -18.30
CA GLU A 53 5.43 1.54 -18.00
C GLU A 53 6.17 2.10 -16.78
N ILE A 54 6.71 1.20 -15.97
CA ILE A 54 7.55 1.56 -14.82
C ILE A 54 9.01 1.39 -15.24
N ARG A 55 9.75 2.49 -15.27
CA ARG A 55 11.20 2.48 -15.51
C ARG A 55 11.94 1.96 -14.28
N ARG A 56 13.17 1.47 -14.48
CA ARG A 56 14.01 0.95 -13.37
C ARG A 56 14.14 1.94 -12.20
N ILE A 57 14.30 3.22 -12.49
CA ILE A 57 14.47 4.26 -11.46
C ILE A 57 13.17 4.46 -10.66
N GLU A 58 12.02 4.50 -11.33
CA GLU A 58 10.70 4.61 -10.69
C GLU A 58 10.42 3.37 -9.81
N GLY A 59 10.77 2.18 -10.31
CA GLY A 59 10.70 0.94 -9.54
C GLY A 59 11.61 0.95 -8.30
N MET A 60 12.84 1.45 -8.41
CA MET A 60 13.74 1.63 -7.27
C MET A 60 13.19 2.63 -6.25
N ALA A 61 12.59 3.73 -6.71
CA ALA A 61 11.95 4.71 -5.84
C ALA A 61 10.77 4.10 -5.06
N LEU A 62 9.91 3.31 -5.72
CA LEU A 62 8.82 2.58 -5.07
C LEU A 62 9.33 1.55 -4.06
N LEU A 63 10.43 0.85 -4.38
CA LEU A 63 11.08 -0.09 -3.46
C LEU A 63 11.63 0.62 -2.20
N LEU A 64 12.30 1.76 -2.38
CA LEU A 64 12.78 2.57 -1.26
C LEU A 64 11.63 3.07 -0.39
N LEU A 65 10.55 3.52 -1.01
CA LEU A 65 9.37 3.99 -0.29
C LEU A 65 8.71 2.85 0.51
N TYR A 66 8.69 1.63 -0.03
CA TYR A 66 8.24 0.44 0.68
C TYR A 66 9.17 0.06 1.85
N LEU A 67 10.49 0.19 1.70
CA LEU A 67 11.44 -0.03 2.81
C LEU A 67 11.25 1.00 3.93
N ILE A 68 11.08 2.27 3.58
CA ILE A 68 10.77 3.34 4.54
C ILE A 68 9.47 3.01 5.29
N PHE A 69 8.43 2.60 4.56
CA PHE A 69 7.17 2.17 5.16
C PHE A 69 7.39 1.05 6.18
N LEU A 70 8.13 -0.01 5.83
CA LEU A 70 8.40 -1.14 6.74
C LEU A 70 9.15 -0.69 8.00
N ILE A 71 10.18 0.12 7.85
CA ILE A 71 10.98 0.62 8.98
C ILE A 71 10.11 1.45 9.92
N LEU A 72 9.32 2.38 9.37
CA LEU A 72 8.43 3.23 10.16
C LEU A 72 7.34 2.40 10.84
N LEU A 73 6.68 1.50 10.11
CA LEU A 73 5.65 0.62 10.64
C LEU A 73 6.16 -0.17 11.84
N PHE A 74 7.31 -0.81 11.70
CA PHE A 74 7.90 -1.62 12.77
C PHE A 74 8.35 -0.76 13.95
N SER A 75 8.89 0.44 13.68
CA SER A 75 9.28 1.39 14.73
C SER A 75 8.09 1.89 15.54
N PHE A 76 6.95 2.16 14.89
CA PHE A 76 5.71 2.55 15.59
C PHE A 76 5.12 1.38 16.39
N GLU A 77 5.14 0.17 15.85
CA GLU A 77 4.66 -1.03 16.55
C GLU A 77 5.47 -1.32 17.82
N LEU A 78 6.80 -1.12 17.79
CA LEU A 78 7.67 -1.29 18.96
C LEU A 78 7.57 -0.17 20.01
N ALA A 79 7.04 0.99 19.64
CA ALA A 79 6.92 2.14 20.51
C ALA A 79 5.62 2.15 21.33
N ILE A 80 4.69 1.23 21.04
CA ILE A 80 3.38 1.05 21.69
C ILE A 80 3.44 -0.20 22.58
#